data_AF-A0A941C9Q5-F1
#
_entry.id   AF-A0A941C9Q5-F1
#
_cell.length_a   1.000
_cell.length_b   1.000
_cell.length_c   1.000
_cell.angle_alpha   90.00
_cell.angle_beta   90.00
_cell.angle_gamma   90.00
#
_symmetry.space_group_name_H-M   'P 1'
#
loop_
_entity.id
_entity.type
_entity.pdbx_description
1 polymer ?
#
loop_
_entity_poly.entity_id
_entity_poly.type
_entity_poly.pdbx_seq_one_letter_code
_entity_poly.pdbx_strand_id
1 'polypeptide(L)'
;MIKLFTGIFVTKIFIPGEIFSKRLELIGSEFNSGIFGVISAILFPFSVITMLIVIYHFRNFSKTFIVFAILFGLYPFLETFYLGGRTIIVLLGTTIIFTLLASIEKNVNYKKTIIKLATFKLITLPSFFLRKKVLIISSIILIAFVSYSIKVINDRLSRFNYKDTLSVWEVYHRVKVDDEFKKEVRISSIEDKNYKIGIYSLKHYFVHGVFEYIRLVNHLDKTTGYYYGLYEFYVFAKFFKVFGVQIPSFYDLNSISHKRAVYTTFWGPFYIDFGIFGIIIMFLWGRFVRKVHIRALQGNVQYVILFSFLATIILASFYINFLLGTASYYLFAFLVAIILFKIWPNNLTFVLHKTNNV
;
A
#
# COMPACT_ATOMS: atom_id res chain seq x y z
N MET A 1 -17.70 5.68 9.09
CA MET A 1 -19.16 5.39 9.08
C MET A 1 -19.95 6.48 8.38
N ILE A 2 -19.90 7.76 8.81
CA ILE A 2 -20.63 8.86 8.12
C ILE A 2 -20.26 8.99 6.64
N LYS A 3 -18.97 9.01 6.27
CA LYS A 3 -18.56 9.03 4.85
C LYS A 3 -19.06 7.82 4.02
N LEU A 4 -19.17 6.67 4.67
CA LEU A 4 -19.62 5.41 4.07
C LEU A 4 -21.16 5.41 3.93
N PHE A 5 -21.86 6.00 4.90
CA PHE A 5 -23.30 6.27 4.84
C PHE A 5 -23.64 7.30 3.77
N THR A 6 -22.93 8.44 3.72
CA THR A 6 -23.09 9.42 2.64
C THR A 6 -22.78 8.79 1.29
N GLY A 7 -21.71 7.98 1.22
CA GLY A 7 -21.34 7.24 0.04
C GLY A 7 -22.43 6.29 -0.45
N ILE A 8 -22.86 5.35 0.39
CA ILE A 8 -23.81 4.31 0.02
C ILE A 8 -25.21 4.88 -0.22
N PHE A 9 -25.69 5.76 0.66
CA PHE A 9 -27.11 6.11 0.73
C PHE A 9 -27.47 7.48 0.16
N VAL A 10 -26.54 8.45 0.13
CA VAL A 10 -26.81 9.80 -0.38
C VAL A 10 -26.38 9.93 -1.85
N THR A 11 -25.24 9.37 -2.21
CA THR A 11 -24.66 9.51 -3.56
C THR A 11 -25.01 8.39 -4.54
N LYS A 12 -25.89 7.42 -4.20
CA LYS A 12 -26.24 6.30 -5.10
C LYS A 12 -25.00 5.63 -5.74
N ILE A 13 -23.97 5.29 -4.94
CA ILE A 13 -22.65 4.76 -5.36
C ILE A 13 -22.74 3.31 -5.90
N PHE A 14 -23.51 3.13 -6.97
CA PHE A 14 -23.38 2.02 -7.90
C PHE A 14 -23.09 2.49 -9.32
N ILE A 15 -22.91 3.81 -9.54
CA ILE A 15 -22.58 4.39 -10.84
C ILE A 15 -21.07 4.74 -10.92
N PRO A 16 -20.29 4.09 -11.81
CA PRO A 16 -18.82 4.14 -11.85
C PRO A 16 -18.16 5.53 -12.05
N GLY A 17 -18.86 6.49 -12.67
CA GLY A 17 -18.31 7.83 -12.97
C GLY A 17 -18.11 8.74 -11.75
N GLU A 18 -18.71 8.43 -10.60
CA GLU A 18 -18.71 9.30 -9.42
C GLU A 18 -17.53 9.04 -8.47
N ILE A 19 -16.92 7.85 -8.50
CA ILE A 19 -15.82 7.45 -7.60
C ILE A 19 -14.59 8.36 -7.76
N PHE A 20 -14.16 8.62 -9.00
CA PHE A 20 -13.01 9.47 -9.26
C PHE A 20 -13.33 10.97 -9.04
N SER A 21 -14.56 11.39 -9.35
CA SER A 21 -15.06 12.75 -9.07
C SER A 21 -15.00 13.04 -7.57
N LYS A 22 -15.47 12.09 -6.75
CA LYS A 22 -15.45 12.24 -5.30
C LYS A 22 -14.04 12.30 -4.73
N ARG A 23 -13.12 11.53 -5.30
CA ARG A 23 -11.69 11.62 -4.94
C ARG A 23 -11.12 12.99 -5.25
N LEU A 24 -11.45 13.59 -6.40
CA LEU A 24 -11.01 14.94 -6.75
C LEU A 24 -11.60 16.01 -5.82
N GLU A 25 -12.88 15.92 -5.46
CA GLU A 25 -13.50 16.79 -4.45
C GLU A 25 -12.81 16.70 -3.08
N LEU A 26 -12.45 15.48 -2.66
CA LEU A 26 -11.74 15.25 -1.40
C LEU A 26 -10.29 15.76 -1.43
N ILE A 27 -9.64 15.73 -2.60
CA ILE A 27 -8.30 16.33 -2.79
C ILE A 27 -8.40 17.86 -2.81
N GLY A 28 -9.39 18.43 -3.49
CA GLY A 28 -9.62 19.88 -3.53
C GLY A 28 -10.01 20.47 -2.18
N SER A 29 -10.50 19.65 -1.24
CA SER A 29 -10.86 20.04 0.12
C SER A 29 -9.77 19.76 1.17
N GLU A 30 -8.50 19.61 0.74
CA GLU A 30 -7.34 19.33 1.62
C GLU A 30 -7.19 20.27 2.84
N PHE A 31 -7.82 21.45 2.79
CA PHE A 31 -7.83 22.47 3.86
C PHE A 31 -9.10 22.46 4.74
N ASN A 32 -10.16 21.73 4.39
CA ASN A 32 -11.42 21.69 5.14
C ASN A 32 -11.50 20.57 6.19
N SER A 33 -10.51 19.68 6.24
CA SER A 33 -10.38 18.73 7.33
C SER A 33 -9.86 19.46 8.57
N GLY A 34 -10.75 20.08 9.36
CA GLY A 34 -10.39 20.69 10.64
C GLY A 34 -9.71 19.70 11.61
N ILE A 35 -9.48 20.12 12.86
CA ILE A 35 -8.72 19.34 13.86
C ILE A 35 -9.19 17.88 14.02
N PHE A 36 -10.50 17.63 13.93
CA PHE A 36 -11.07 16.28 13.98
C PHE A 36 -10.64 15.39 12.80
N GLY A 37 -10.46 15.96 11.61
CA GLY A 37 -9.96 15.23 10.44
C GLY A 37 -8.51 14.78 10.63
N VAL A 38 -7.68 15.63 11.25
CA VAL A 38 -6.28 15.30 11.56
C VAL A 38 -6.18 14.22 12.64
N ILE A 39 -6.94 14.36 13.73
CA ILE A 39 -7.00 13.34 14.79
C ILE A 39 -7.50 12.01 14.20
N SER A 40 -8.55 12.05 13.38
CA SER A 40 -9.07 10.85 12.73
C SER A 40 -8.01 10.19 11.85
N ALA A 41 -7.26 10.95 11.04
CA ALA A 41 -6.20 10.40 10.18
C ALA A 41 -5.07 9.71 10.96
N ILE A 42 -4.72 10.20 12.15
CA ILE A 42 -3.71 9.60 13.04
C ILE A 42 -4.23 8.35 13.73
N LEU A 43 -5.50 8.35 14.16
CA LEU A 43 -6.10 7.21 14.86
C LEU A 43 -6.51 6.08 13.92
N PHE A 44 -6.78 6.41 12.66
CA PHE A 44 -7.32 5.48 11.67
C PHE A 44 -6.49 4.20 11.48
N PRO A 45 -5.15 4.25 11.37
CA PRO A 45 -4.33 3.05 11.23
C PRO A 45 -4.38 2.08 12.42
N PHE A 46 -4.73 2.55 13.63
CA PHE A 46 -4.80 1.67 14.80
C PHE A 46 -5.91 0.62 14.66
N SER A 47 -6.95 0.87 13.86
CA SER A 47 -7.96 -0.14 13.53
C SER A 47 -7.34 -1.36 12.85
N VAL A 48 -6.40 -1.13 11.92
CA VAL A 48 -5.68 -2.20 11.22
C VAL A 48 -4.73 -2.91 12.17
N ILE A 49 -3.98 -2.17 12.99
CA ILE A 49 -3.05 -2.77 13.96
C ILE A 49 -3.78 -3.71 14.92
N THR A 50 -4.94 -3.28 15.45
CA THR A 50 -5.79 -4.13 16.30
C THR A 50 -6.21 -5.40 15.58
N MET A 51 -6.69 -5.29 14.33
CA MET A 51 -7.03 -6.46 13.52
C MET A 51 -5.83 -7.39 13.30
N LEU A 52 -4.63 -6.86 13.01
CA LEU A 52 -3.42 -7.67 12.82
C LEU A 52 -3.02 -8.42 14.10
N ILE A 53 -3.12 -7.77 15.27
CA ILE A 53 -2.88 -8.42 16.58
C ILE A 53 -3.89 -9.55 16.79
N VAL A 54 -5.17 -9.30 16.52
CA VAL A 54 -6.24 -10.31 16.66
C VAL A 54 -6.02 -11.48 15.72
N ILE A 55 -5.61 -11.23 14.47
CA ILE A 55 -5.26 -12.29 13.51
C ILE A 55 -4.09 -13.14 14.02
N TYR A 56 -3.05 -12.49 14.56
CA TYR A 56 -1.86 -13.19 15.08
C TYR A 56 -2.16 -14.03 16.35
N HIS A 57 -3.13 -13.57 17.15
CA HIS A 57 -3.55 -14.20 18.41
C HIS A 57 -4.98 -14.73 18.36
N PHE A 58 -5.47 -15.19 17.21
CA PHE A 58 -6.89 -15.52 17.03
C PHE A 58 -7.43 -16.55 18.04
N ARG A 59 -6.58 -17.41 18.60
CA ARG A 59 -6.96 -18.39 19.65
C ARG A 59 -7.25 -17.77 21.01
N ASN A 60 -6.79 -16.54 21.25
CA ASN A 60 -6.89 -15.86 22.55
C ASN A 60 -8.15 -14.98 22.65
N PHE A 61 -8.90 -14.83 21.56
CA PHE A 61 -10.05 -13.93 21.49
C PHE A 61 -11.34 -14.69 21.20
N SER A 62 -12.47 -14.18 21.71
CA SER A 62 -13.78 -14.71 21.38
C SER A 62 -14.10 -14.50 19.90
N LYS A 63 -14.92 -15.39 19.31
CA LYS A 63 -15.36 -15.27 17.91
C LYS A 63 -16.02 -13.91 17.63
N THR A 64 -16.83 -13.42 18.56
CA THR A 64 -17.49 -12.12 18.47
C THR A 64 -16.48 -10.98 18.39
N PHE A 65 -15.46 -10.98 19.26
CA PHE A 65 -14.42 -9.96 19.22
C PHE A 65 -13.62 -10.01 17.92
N ILE A 66 -13.29 -11.22 17.44
CA ILE A 66 -12.61 -11.40 16.15
C ILE A 66 -13.42 -10.79 15.00
N VAL A 67 -14.73 -11.06 14.95
CA VAL A 67 -15.61 -10.50 13.92
C VAL A 67 -15.61 -8.97 13.96
N PHE A 68 -15.77 -8.35 15.13
CA PHE A 68 -15.73 -6.90 15.23
C PHE A 68 -14.36 -6.32 14.84
N ALA A 69 -13.27 -6.92 15.32
CA ALA A 69 -11.92 -6.48 14.98
C ALA A 69 -11.65 -6.54 13.47
N ILE A 70 -12.13 -7.59 12.79
CA ILE A 70 -12.02 -7.72 11.33
C ILE A 70 -12.90 -6.68 10.64
N LEU A 71 -14.17 -6.52 11.05
CA LEU A 71 -15.08 -5.55 10.42
C LEU A 71 -14.55 -4.11 10.50
N PHE A 72 -14.07 -3.69 11.67
CA PHE A 72 -13.50 -2.36 11.84
C PHE A 72 -12.12 -2.22 11.19
N GLY A 73 -11.27 -3.25 11.30
CA GLY A 73 -9.93 -3.23 10.70
C GLY A 73 -9.92 -3.30 9.17
N LEU A 74 -10.98 -3.81 8.55
CA LEU A 74 -11.17 -3.78 7.09
C LEU A 74 -11.72 -2.46 6.57
N TYR A 75 -12.20 -1.56 7.44
CA TYR A 75 -12.75 -0.28 7.01
C TYR A 75 -11.79 0.53 6.10
N PRO A 76 -10.47 0.61 6.35
CA PRO A 76 -9.54 1.27 5.43
C PRO A 76 -9.48 0.65 4.04
N PHE A 77 -9.69 -0.66 3.90
CA PHE A 77 -9.80 -1.30 2.59
C PHE A 77 -11.06 -0.86 1.87
N LEU A 78 -12.19 -0.87 2.58
CA LEU A 78 -13.47 -0.47 2.02
C LEU A 78 -13.39 0.98 1.54
N GLU A 79 -12.94 1.92 2.39
CA GLU A 79 -12.77 3.32 2.01
C GLU A 79 -11.83 3.48 0.81
N THR A 80 -10.69 2.79 0.79
CA THR A 80 -9.75 2.84 -0.32
C THR A 80 -10.36 2.30 -1.62
N PHE A 81 -11.11 1.20 -1.53
CA PHE A 81 -11.82 0.59 -2.66
C PHE A 81 -12.85 1.56 -3.24
N TYR A 82 -13.63 2.24 -2.38
CA TYR A 82 -14.57 3.28 -2.79
C TYR A 82 -13.90 4.50 -3.40
N LEU A 83 -12.67 4.84 -3.03
CA LEU A 83 -11.91 5.95 -3.60
C LEU A 83 -11.11 5.58 -4.87
N GLY A 84 -11.26 4.34 -5.39
CA GLY A 84 -10.48 3.90 -6.55
C GLY A 84 -8.98 3.80 -6.25
N GLY A 85 -8.61 3.64 -4.97
CA GLY A 85 -7.24 3.47 -4.52
C GLY A 85 -6.80 2.02 -4.67
N ARG A 86 -5.61 1.78 -5.22
CA ARG A 86 -5.07 0.43 -5.43
C ARG A 86 -3.84 0.14 -4.57
N THR A 87 -3.01 1.16 -4.38
CA THR A 87 -1.75 1.07 -3.64
C THR A 87 -1.98 0.65 -2.19
N ILE A 88 -2.92 1.29 -1.48
CA ILE A 88 -3.23 0.96 -0.09
C ILE A 88 -3.91 -0.41 0.05
N ILE A 89 -4.77 -0.81 -0.90
CA ILE A 89 -5.35 -2.17 -0.92
C ILE A 89 -4.24 -3.22 -1.00
N VAL A 90 -3.28 -3.04 -1.91
CA VAL A 90 -2.14 -3.95 -2.05
C VAL A 90 -1.26 -3.92 -0.80
N LEU A 91 -0.94 -2.73 -0.28
CA LEU A 91 -0.09 -2.56 0.90
C LEU A 91 -0.66 -3.29 2.12
N LEU A 92 -1.91 -2.98 2.47
CA LEU A 92 -2.56 -3.57 3.63
C LEU A 92 -2.89 -5.05 3.38
N GLY A 93 -3.32 -5.42 2.17
CA GLY A 93 -3.71 -6.79 1.85
C GLY A 93 -2.54 -7.77 1.98
N THR A 94 -1.39 -7.38 1.46
CA THR A 94 -0.14 -8.16 1.62
C THR A 94 0.35 -8.16 3.07
N THR A 95 0.20 -7.06 3.81
CA THR A 95 0.49 -7.00 5.26
C THR A 95 -0.36 -8.01 6.04
N ILE A 96 -1.66 -8.13 5.71
CA ILE A 96 -2.56 -9.14 6.29
C ILE A 96 -2.07 -10.54 5.94
N ILE A 97 -1.72 -10.79 4.68
CA ILE A 97 -1.21 -12.10 4.24
C ILE A 97 0.04 -12.50 5.02
N PHE A 98 1.02 -11.60 5.18
CA PHE A 98 2.22 -11.89 5.98
C PHE A 98 1.91 -12.13 7.46
N THR A 99 0.95 -11.39 8.01
CA THR A 99 0.52 -11.59 9.40
C THR A 99 -0.23 -12.91 9.59
N LEU A 100 -1.05 -13.31 8.62
CA LEU A 100 -1.70 -14.63 8.59
C LEU A 100 -0.67 -15.75 8.49
N LEU A 101 0.34 -15.60 7.63
CA LEU A 101 1.45 -16.56 7.51
C LEU A 101 2.18 -16.74 8.83
N ALA A 102 2.54 -15.63 9.50
CA ALA A 102 3.18 -15.65 10.81
C ALA A 102 2.27 -16.28 11.90
N SER A 103 0.97 -15.98 11.87
CA SER A 103 -0.02 -16.58 12.78
C SER A 103 -0.12 -18.09 12.60
N ILE A 104 -0.12 -18.57 11.36
CA ILE A 104 -0.19 -19.99 11.04
C ILE A 104 1.10 -20.69 11.44
N GLU A 105 2.27 -20.11 11.17
CA GLU A 105 3.58 -20.65 11.62
C GLU A 105 3.67 -20.78 13.15
N LYS A 106 3.08 -19.85 13.90
CA LYS A 106 3.03 -19.92 15.36
C LYS A 106 2.06 -20.98 15.88
N ASN A 107 0.87 -21.09 15.29
CA ASN A 107 -0.27 -21.78 15.93
C ASN A 107 -0.57 -23.17 15.34
N VAL A 108 -0.05 -23.50 14.16
CA VAL A 108 -0.45 -24.69 13.40
C VAL A 108 0.78 -25.45 12.91
N ASN A 109 0.82 -26.76 13.16
CA ASN A 109 1.79 -27.64 12.53
C ASN A 109 1.35 -27.95 11.10
N TYR A 110 2.21 -27.65 10.12
CA TYR A 110 1.95 -27.94 8.71
C TYR A 110 3.21 -28.41 8.00
N LYS A 111 3.02 -29.22 6.96
CA LYS A 111 4.10 -29.60 6.05
C LYS A 111 4.52 -28.38 5.22
N LYS A 112 5.82 -28.09 5.17
CA LYS A 112 6.39 -27.05 4.30
C LYS A 112 6.67 -27.66 2.92
N THR A 113 6.26 -26.97 1.86
CA THR A 113 6.63 -27.30 0.48
C THR A 113 7.70 -26.34 0.01
N ILE A 114 8.77 -26.87 -0.59
CA ILE A 114 9.86 -26.08 -1.15
C ILE A 114 9.69 -26.06 -2.66
N ILE A 115 9.51 -24.87 -3.22
CA ILE A 115 9.49 -24.66 -4.67
C ILE A 115 10.91 -24.30 -5.09
N LYS A 116 11.46 -25.05 -6.05
CA LYS A 116 12.79 -24.86 -6.60
C LYS A 116 12.68 -24.49 -8.08
N LEU A 117 13.60 -23.64 -8.54
CA LEU A 117 13.87 -23.42 -9.96
C LEU A 117 15.29 -23.90 -10.22
N ALA A 118 15.41 -25.00 -10.98
CA ALA A 118 16.65 -25.76 -11.08
C ALA A 118 17.22 -26.09 -9.67
N THR A 119 18.44 -25.63 -9.37
CA THR A 119 19.11 -25.83 -8.08
C THR A 119 18.72 -24.80 -7.02
N PHE A 120 18.12 -23.67 -7.42
CA PHE A 120 17.81 -22.57 -6.52
C PHE A 120 16.49 -22.77 -5.79
N LYS A 121 16.53 -22.68 -4.46
CA LYS A 121 15.34 -22.64 -3.62
C LYS A 121 14.66 -21.27 -3.78
N LEU A 122 13.55 -21.22 -4.52
CA LEU A 122 12.80 -19.98 -4.74
C LEU A 122 12.00 -19.59 -3.50
N ILE A 123 11.13 -20.49 -3.02
CA ILE A 123 10.23 -20.16 -1.92
C ILE A 123 9.89 -21.39 -1.07
N THR A 124 9.70 -21.18 0.23
CA THR A 124 9.13 -22.17 1.14
C THR A 124 7.76 -21.68 1.54
N LEU A 125 6.73 -22.49 1.27
CA LEU A 125 5.36 -22.15 1.60
C LEU A 125 4.72 -23.27 2.41
N PRO A 126 3.77 -22.94 3.30
CA PRO A 126 2.89 -23.94 3.87
C PRO A 126 2.17 -24.72 2.77
N SER A 127 2.16 -26.06 2.86
CA SER A 127 1.58 -26.92 1.81
C SER A 127 0.09 -26.68 1.58
N PHE A 128 -0.63 -26.11 2.56
CA PHE A 128 -2.04 -25.78 2.40
C PHE A 128 -2.30 -24.71 1.34
N PHE A 129 -1.35 -23.81 1.04
CA PHE A 129 -1.49 -22.83 -0.05
C PHE A 129 -1.57 -23.48 -1.42
N LEU A 130 -1.02 -24.69 -1.56
CA LEU A 130 -1.07 -25.47 -2.79
C LEU A 130 -2.34 -26.32 -2.90
N ARG A 131 -3.23 -26.30 -1.90
CA ARG A 131 -4.52 -26.99 -1.98
C ARG A 131 -5.38 -26.32 -3.04
N LYS A 132 -6.01 -27.14 -3.90
CA LYS A 132 -6.89 -26.69 -5.00
C LYS A 132 -7.91 -25.62 -4.55
N LYS A 133 -8.56 -25.79 -3.39
CA LYS A 133 -9.52 -24.81 -2.86
C LYS A 133 -8.89 -23.43 -2.60
N VAL A 134 -7.70 -23.39 -2.00
CA VAL A 134 -6.99 -22.13 -1.70
C VAL A 134 -6.50 -21.48 -2.99
N LEU A 135 -5.98 -22.26 -3.93
CA LEU A 135 -5.58 -21.77 -5.25
C LEU A 135 -6.77 -21.17 -6.01
N ILE A 136 -7.91 -21.86 -6.05
CA ILE A 136 -9.14 -21.36 -6.71
C ILE A 136 -9.58 -20.03 -6.10
N ILE A 137 -9.68 -19.96 -4.76
CA ILE A 137 -10.10 -18.73 -4.07
C ILE A 137 -9.10 -17.60 -4.34
N SER A 138 -7.79 -17.88 -4.28
CA SER A 138 -6.74 -16.89 -4.54
C SER A 138 -6.79 -16.39 -5.99
N SER A 139 -7.03 -17.28 -6.95
CA SER A 139 -7.20 -16.92 -8.35
C SER A 139 -8.45 -16.07 -8.57
N ILE A 140 -9.57 -16.38 -7.93
CA ILE A 140 -10.79 -15.57 -8.00
C ILE A 140 -10.54 -14.16 -7.46
N ILE A 141 -9.89 -14.03 -6.31
CA ILE A 141 -9.54 -12.73 -5.72
C ILE A 141 -8.60 -11.95 -6.65
N LEU A 142 -7.59 -12.61 -7.23
CA LEU A 142 -6.66 -11.98 -8.16
C LEU A 142 -7.38 -11.48 -9.42
N ILE A 143 -8.22 -12.32 -10.04
CA ILE A 143 -9.02 -11.95 -11.21
C ILE A 143 -9.93 -10.77 -10.88
N ALA A 144 -10.64 -10.81 -9.73
CA ALA A 144 -11.49 -9.72 -9.29
C ALA A 144 -10.71 -8.40 -9.10
N PHE A 145 -9.51 -8.47 -8.51
CA PHE A 145 -8.64 -7.30 -8.33
C PHE A 145 -8.11 -6.75 -9.67
N VAL A 146 -7.73 -7.61 -10.61
CA VAL A 146 -7.31 -7.22 -11.95
C VAL A 146 -8.47 -6.56 -12.70
N SER A 147 -9.65 -7.17 -12.70
CA SER A 147 -10.87 -6.61 -13.31
C SER A 147 -11.23 -5.26 -12.71
N TYR A 148 -11.20 -5.13 -11.37
CA TYR A 148 -11.37 -3.85 -10.69
C TYR A 148 -10.32 -2.82 -11.14
N SER A 149 -9.06 -3.22 -11.24
CA SER A 149 -7.96 -2.34 -11.64
C SER A 149 -8.09 -1.84 -13.08
N ILE A 150 -8.51 -2.71 -14.00
CA ILE A 150 -8.80 -2.35 -15.41
C ILE A 150 -9.97 -1.38 -15.45
N LYS A 151 -11.06 -1.66 -14.72
CA LYS A 151 -12.23 -0.77 -14.65
C LYS A 151 -11.85 0.63 -14.15
N VAL A 152 -11.11 0.73 -13.05
CA VAL A 152 -10.64 2.02 -12.50
C VAL A 152 -9.77 2.79 -13.49
N ILE A 153 -8.97 2.11 -14.33
CA ILE A 153 -8.19 2.76 -15.39
C ILE A 153 -9.14 3.27 -16.49
N ASN A 154 -10.04 2.42 -16.98
CA ASN A 154 -10.95 2.78 -18.06
C ASN A 154 -11.85 3.96 -17.68
N ASP A 155 -12.36 4.01 -16.44
CA ASP A 155 -13.16 5.12 -15.93
C ASP A 155 -12.37 6.44 -15.88
N ARG A 156 -11.05 6.38 -15.65
CA ARG A 156 -10.19 7.58 -15.74
C ARG A 156 -9.99 8.00 -17.19
N LEU A 157 -9.68 7.05 -18.07
CA LEU A 157 -9.43 7.32 -19.48
C LEU A 157 -10.67 7.91 -20.17
N SER A 158 -11.86 7.37 -19.89
CA SER A 158 -13.12 7.85 -20.44
C SER A 158 -13.42 9.29 -19.98
N ARG A 159 -13.20 9.61 -18.70
CA ARG A 159 -13.41 10.97 -18.19
C ARG A 159 -12.51 12.01 -18.83
N PHE A 160 -11.25 11.67 -19.10
CA PHE A 160 -10.33 12.58 -19.80
C PHE A 160 -10.54 12.59 -21.32
N ASN A 161 -11.50 11.81 -21.84
CA ASN A 161 -11.87 11.74 -23.25
C ASN A 161 -10.68 11.47 -24.19
N TYR A 162 -9.73 10.62 -23.75
CA TYR A 162 -8.57 10.29 -24.56
C TYR A 162 -8.96 9.38 -25.73
N LYS A 163 -8.94 9.93 -26.95
CA LYS A 163 -9.27 9.19 -28.20
C LYS A 163 -8.21 8.13 -28.56
N ASP A 164 -6.94 8.42 -28.31
CA ASP A 164 -5.83 7.48 -28.51
C ASP A 164 -4.98 7.37 -27.22
N THR A 165 -5.37 6.44 -26.35
CA THR A 165 -4.69 6.16 -25.08
C THR A 165 -3.21 5.87 -25.27
N LEU A 166 -2.81 5.13 -26.31
CA LEU A 166 -1.42 4.71 -26.48
C LEU A 166 -0.53 5.91 -26.85
N SER A 167 -0.99 6.78 -27.75
CA SER A 167 -0.27 8.00 -28.12
C SER A 167 -0.11 8.96 -26.94
N VAL A 168 -1.16 9.15 -26.14
CA VAL A 168 -1.08 9.95 -24.89
C VAL A 168 -0.04 9.37 -23.94
N TRP A 169 0.05 8.05 -23.89
CA TRP A 169 0.98 7.35 -23.03
C TRP A 169 2.43 7.44 -23.48
N GLU A 170 2.69 7.35 -24.79
CA GLU A 170 4.01 7.57 -25.37
C GLU A 170 4.53 8.96 -25.00
N VAL A 171 3.67 9.98 -25.12
CA VAL A 171 3.99 11.37 -24.74
C VAL A 171 4.23 11.48 -23.22
N TYR A 172 3.27 11.01 -22.42
CA TYR A 172 3.32 11.18 -20.97
C TYR A 172 4.46 10.39 -20.32
N HIS A 173 4.68 9.14 -20.72
CA HIS A 173 5.77 8.32 -20.21
C HIS A 173 7.08 8.48 -20.99
N ARG A 174 7.12 9.22 -22.09
CA ARG A 174 8.31 9.36 -22.95
C ARG A 174 8.89 7.99 -23.29
N VAL A 175 8.02 7.06 -23.67
CA VAL A 175 8.36 5.70 -24.08
C VAL A 175 7.81 5.47 -25.47
N LYS A 176 8.50 4.68 -26.29
CA LYS A 176 7.96 4.23 -27.57
C LYS A 176 7.17 2.96 -27.33
N VAL A 177 5.89 2.96 -27.71
CA VAL A 177 5.07 1.75 -27.80
C VAL A 177 5.35 1.14 -29.16
N ASP A 178 5.54 -0.18 -29.16
CA ASP A 178 5.78 -0.94 -30.37
C ASP A 178 4.68 -0.72 -31.43
N ASP A 179 5.08 -0.56 -32.69
CA ASP A 179 4.17 -0.19 -33.78
C ASP A 179 3.24 -1.35 -34.17
N GLU A 180 3.70 -2.61 -34.03
CA GLU A 180 2.89 -3.81 -34.24
C GLU A 180 1.79 -3.90 -33.17
N PHE A 181 2.16 -3.71 -31.90
CA PHE A 181 1.20 -3.67 -30.80
C PHE A 181 0.16 -2.54 -30.97
N LYS A 182 0.58 -1.33 -31.40
CA LYS A 182 -0.37 -0.23 -31.70
C LYS A 182 -1.35 -0.62 -32.78
N LYS A 183 -0.88 -1.26 -33.86
CA LYS A 183 -1.75 -1.75 -34.95
C LYS A 183 -2.73 -2.79 -34.44
N GLU A 184 -2.25 -3.78 -33.67
CA GLU A 184 -3.07 -4.83 -33.06
C GLU A 184 -4.19 -4.25 -32.19
N VAL A 185 -3.86 -3.30 -31.30
CA VAL A 185 -4.84 -2.66 -30.40
C VAL A 185 -5.87 -1.84 -31.17
N ARG A 186 -5.49 -1.20 -32.29
CA ARG A 186 -6.39 -0.36 -33.11
C ARG A 186 -7.43 -1.18 -33.88
N ILE A 187 -7.09 -2.40 -34.29
CA ILE A 187 -8.00 -3.28 -35.04
C ILE A 187 -8.82 -4.23 -34.14
N SER A 188 -8.51 -4.27 -32.84
CA SER A 188 -9.20 -5.14 -31.86
C SER A 188 -10.60 -4.60 -31.51
N SER A 189 -11.50 -5.48 -31.04
CA SER A 189 -12.78 -5.05 -30.47
C SER A 189 -12.56 -4.15 -29.25
N ILE A 190 -13.58 -3.42 -28.81
CA ILE A 190 -13.48 -2.51 -27.66
C ILE A 190 -13.05 -3.26 -26.39
N GLU A 191 -13.62 -4.45 -26.14
CA GLU A 191 -13.29 -5.28 -24.99
C GLU A 191 -11.83 -5.74 -25.04
N ASP A 192 -11.40 -6.27 -26.19
CA ASP A 192 -10.05 -6.80 -26.36
C ASP A 192 -8.99 -5.67 -26.36
N LYS A 193 -9.30 -4.53 -26.97
CA LYS A 193 -8.51 -3.29 -26.85
C LYS A 193 -8.32 -2.88 -25.40
N ASN A 194 -9.40 -2.82 -24.62
CA ASN A 194 -9.34 -2.43 -23.20
C ASN A 194 -8.52 -3.42 -22.37
N TYR A 195 -8.68 -4.73 -22.64
CA TYR A 195 -7.89 -5.76 -22.00
C TYR A 195 -6.40 -5.63 -22.30
N LYS A 196 -6.02 -5.51 -23.58
CA LYS A 196 -4.62 -5.35 -24.02
C LYS A 196 -3.96 -4.10 -23.43
N ILE A 197 -4.64 -2.95 -23.49
CA ILE A 197 -4.16 -1.70 -22.87
C ILE A 197 -4.02 -1.88 -21.35
N GLY A 198 -5.00 -2.52 -20.69
CA GLY A 198 -4.96 -2.80 -19.25
C GLY A 198 -3.77 -3.67 -18.84
N ILE A 199 -3.48 -4.73 -19.59
CA ILE A 199 -2.32 -5.61 -19.35
C ILE A 199 -1.00 -4.86 -19.61
N TYR A 200 -0.89 -4.11 -20.70
CA TYR A 200 0.28 -3.27 -20.94
C TYR A 200 0.48 -2.28 -19.78
N SER A 201 -0.60 -1.69 -19.26
CA SER A 201 -0.56 -0.76 -18.11
C SER A 201 0.00 -1.41 -16.88
N LEU A 202 -0.48 -2.61 -16.58
CA LEU A 202 -0.03 -3.37 -15.43
C LEU A 202 1.45 -3.73 -15.54
N LYS A 203 1.91 -4.17 -16.73
CA LYS A 203 3.32 -4.46 -16.99
C LYS A 203 4.18 -3.22 -16.80
N HIS A 204 3.82 -2.09 -17.43
CA HIS A 204 4.51 -0.82 -17.25
C HIS A 204 4.56 -0.40 -15.78
N TYR A 205 3.46 -0.57 -15.05
CA TYR A 205 3.39 -0.21 -13.63
C TYR A 205 4.43 -0.93 -12.77
N PHE A 206 4.80 -2.18 -13.07
CA PHE A 206 5.83 -2.88 -12.30
C PHE A 206 7.27 -2.50 -12.67
N VAL A 207 7.51 -1.83 -13.79
CA VAL A 207 8.86 -1.50 -14.26
C VAL A 207 9.15 0.00 -14.29
N HIS A 208 8.11 0.85 -14.34
CA HIS A 208 8.27 2.29 -14.54
C HIS A 208 9.12 2.96 -13.46
N GLY A 209 9.02 2.50 -12.20
CA GLY A 209 9.67 3.14 -11.07
C GLY A 209 11.17 3.30 -11.25
N VAL A 210 11.85 2.34 -11.89
CA VAL A 210 13.30 2.38 -12.15
C VAL A 210 13.66 3.46 -13.16
N PHE A 211 12.97 3.51 -14.30
CA PHE A 211 13.27 4.50 -15.34
C PHE A 211 12.86 5.91 -14.91
N GLU A 212 11.76 6.05 -14.18
CA GLU A 212 11.33 7.34 -13.63
C GLU A 212 12.28 7.82 -12.51
N TYR A 213 12.90 6.91 -11.75
CA TYR A 213 13.98 7.26 -10.82
C TYR A 213 15.20 7.82 -11.57
N ILE A 214 15.67 7.16 -12.64
CA ILE A 214 16.80 7.65 -13.44
C ILE A 214 16.49 9.04 -14.03
N ARG A 215 15.28 9.24 -14.56
CA ARG A 215 14.85 10.54 -15.09
C ARG A 215 14.78 11.61 -14.01
N LEU A 216 14.32 11.26 -12.80
CA LEU A 216 14.33 12.16 -11.66
C LEU A 216 15.75 12.59 -11.31
N VAL A 217 16.69 11.65 -11.16
CA VAL A 217 18.09 11.97 -10.86
C VAL A 217 18.69 12.91 -11.90
N ASN A 218 18.43 12.65 -13.19
CA ASN A 218 18.91 13.49 -14.29
C ASN A 218 18.18 14.82 -14.44
N HIS A 219 16.99 14.96 -13.85
CA HIS A 219 16.20 16.20 -13.87
C HIS A 219 16.64 17.18 -12.80
N LEU A 220 17.08 16.66 -11.65
CA LEU A 220 17.48 17.46 -10.50
C LEU A 220 18.88 18.05 -10.70
N ASP A 221 18.99 19.35 -10.52
CA ASP A 221 20.25 20.11 -10.59
C ASP A 221 21.12 19.95 -9.33
N LYS A 222 20.53 19.58 -8.19
CA LYS A 222 21.23 19.38 -6.93
C LYS A 222 21.39 17.91 -6.59
N THR A 223 22.57 17.55 -6.10
CA THR A 223 22.92 16.19 -5.68
C THR A 223 22.88 15.98 -4.17
N THR A 224 22.65 17.03 -3.37
CA THR A 224 22.67 16.99 -1.89
C THR A 224 21.27 17.03 -1.26
N GLY A 225 20.21 16.98 -2.07
CA GLY A 225 18.82 17.02 -1.61
C GLY A 225 18.23 18.44 -1.56
N TYR A 226 16.90 18.52 -1.62
CA TYR A 226 16.11 19.75 -1.67
C TYR A 226 15.33 20.02 -0.39
N TYR A 227 14.84 18.96 0.26
CA TYR A 227 13.77 19.06 1.25
C TYR A 227 14.08 18.37 2.58
N TYR A 228 15.22 17.66 2.69
CA TYR A 228 15.76 17.11 3.94
C TYR A 228 14.77 16.29 4.79
N GLY A 229 13.87 15.56 4.13
CA GLY A 229 12.88 14.66 4.73
C GLY A 229 11.46 15.21 4.62
N LEU A 230 11.29 16.48 4.27
CA LEU A 230 9.97 17.10 4.17
C LEU A 230 9.13 16.51 3.03
N TYR A 231 9.74 15.99 1.95
CA TYR A 231 9.01 15.36 0.85
C TYR A 231 8.46 13.98 1.26
N GLU A 232 9.32 13.08 1.74
CA GLU A 232 8.98 11.72 2.14
C GLU A 232 8.02 11.70 3.34
N PHE A 233 8.31 12.55 4.32
CA PHE A 233 7.62 12.59 5.61
C PHE A 233 6.63 13.76 5.70
N TYR A 234 6.15 14.27 4.55
CA TYR A 234 5.23 15.41 4.49
C TYR A 234 3.99 15.25 5.38
N VAL A 235 3.53 14.02 5.58
CA VAL A 235 2.41 13.69 6.49
C VAL A 235 2.62 14.26 7.89
N PHE A 236 3.83 14.17 8.44
CA PHE A 236 4.16 14.71 9.76
C PHE A 236 4.27 16.23 9.72
N ALA A 237 4.80 16.78 8.63
CA ALA A 237 4.89 18.22 8.45
C ALA A 237 3.51 18.89 8.33
N LYS A 238 2.54 18.24 7.67
CA LYS A 238 1.16 18.72 7.53
C LYS A 238 0.47 18.92 8.88
N PHE A 239 0.82 18.15 9.91
CA PHE A 239 0.31 18.33 11.27
C PHE A 239 0.65 19.73 11.81
N PHE A 240 1.88 20.19 11.60
CA PHE A 240 2.33 21.50 12.08
C PHE A 240 1.67 22.69 11.36
N LYS A 241 1.17 22.49 10.13
CA LYS A 241 0.38 23.52 9.43
C LYS A 241 -0.89 23.92 10.17
N VAL A 242 -1.51 22.96 10.90
CA VAL A 242 -2.71 23.24 11.71
C VAL A 242 -2.38 24.24 12.83
N PHE A 243 -1.12 24.28 13.28
CA PHE A 243 -0.63 25.21 14.30
C PHE A 243 -0.02 26.48 13.70
N GLY A 244 -0.26 26.75 12.41
CA GLY A 244 0.21 27.98 11.74
C GLY A 244 1.67 27.95 11.27
N VAL A 245 2.36 26.80 11.34
CA VAL A 245 3.73 26.69 10.81
C VAL A 245 3.69 26.75 9.28
N GLN A 246 4.44 27.69 8.71
CA GLN A 246 4.55 27.87 7.26
C GLN A 246 5.40 26.76 6.65
N ILE A 247 4.74 25.81 6.00
CA ILE A 247 5.37 24.67 5.33
C ILE A 247 4.85 24.65 3.88
N PRO A 248 5.69 24.40 2.86
CA PRO A 248 5.26 24.24 1.47
C PRO A 248 4.10 23.24 1.34
N SER A 249 3.19 23.41 0.39
CA SER A 249 2.17 22.38 0.12
C SER A 249 2.81 21.14 -0.50
N PHE A 250 2.16 19.97 -0.40
CA PHE A 250 2.64 18.79 -1.11
C PHE A 250 2.69 19.04 -2.62
N TYR A 251 1.77 19.85 -3.15
CA TYR A 251 1.79 20.27 -4.54
C TYR A 251 3.09 21.02 -4.90
N ASP A 252 3.50 21.95 -4.04
CA ASP A 252 4.75 22.71 -4.20
C ASP A 252 5.97 21.79 -4.10
N LEU A 253 6.00 20.90 -3.11
CA LEU A 253 7.07 19.91 -2.98
C LEU A 253 7.15 18.99 -4.19
N ASN A 254 6.00 18.56 -4.72
CA ASN A 254 5.91 17.70 -5.91
C ASN A 254 6.27 18.41 -7.22
N SER A 255 6.41 19.74 -7.21
CA SER A 255 6.85 20.49 -8.38
C SER A 255 8.29 20.17 -8.79
N ILE A 256 9.12 19.69 -7.86
CA ILE A 256 10.50 19.26 -8.13
C ILE A 256 10.57 17.88 -8.79
N SER A 257 9.48 17.09 -8.71
CA SER A 257 9.45 15.78 -9.35
C SER A 257 9.49 15.95 -10.87
N HIS A 258 10.22 15.07 -11.56
CA HIS A 258 10.24 15.08 -13.04
C HIS A 258 8.83 14.96 -13.63
N LYS A 259 7.97 14.16 -12.99
CA LYS A 259 6.55 14.03 -13.33
C LYS A 259 5.71 13.95 -12.07
N ARG A 260 4.78 14.90 -11.94
CA ARG A 260 3.81 14.92 -10.85
C ARG A 260 2.91 13.69 -10.92
N ALA A 261 2.68 13.09 -9.75
CA ALA A 261 1.81 11.93 -9.55
C ALA A 261 2.24 10.63 -10.28
N VAL A 262 3.49 10.56 -10.74
CA VAL A 262 4.12 9.31 -11.20
C VAL A 262 5.02 8.82 -10.07
N TYR A 263 4.84 7.55 -9.68
CA TYR A 263 5.68 6.97 -8.66
C TYR A 263 7.08 6.67 -9.21
N THR A 264 8.05 6.78 -8.34
CA THR A 264 9.41 6.27 -8.56
C THR A 264 9.64 5.10 -7.61
N THR A 265 10.81 4.46 -7.72
CA THR A 265 11.24 3.47 -6.72
C THR A 265 11.26 4.07 -5.31
N PHE A 266 11.47 3.21 -4.32
CA PHE A 266 11.76 3.62 -2.94
C PHE A 266 12.84 4.72 -2.85
N TRP A 267 13.81 4.73 -3.77
CA TRP A 267 14.94 5.65 -3.76
C TRP A 267 14.59 7.08 -4.20
N GLY A 268 13.56 7.27 -5.03
CA GLY A 268 13.29 8.58 -5.64
C GLY A 268 12.95 9.68 -4.62
N PRO A 269 11.97 9.47 -3.73
CA PRO A 269 11.66 10.43 -2.67
C PRO A 269 12.84 10.71 -1.74
N PHE A 270 13.59 9.68 -1.33
CA PHE A 270 14.80 9.87 -0.51
C PHE A 270 15.90 10.64 -1.24
N TYR A 271 16.01 10.50 -2.58
CA TYR A 271 16.94 11.30 -3.37
C TYR A 271 16.48 12.76 -3.48
N ILE A 272 15.17 13.03 -3.58
CA ILE A 272 14.65 14.40 -3.49
C ILE A 272 15.01 15.03 -2.14
N ASP A 273 14.84 14.27 -1.06
CA ASP A 273 15.08 14.80 0.28
C ASP A 273 16.56 14.95 0.62
N PHE A 274 17.38 13.94 0.33
CA PHE A 274 18.75 13.82 0.83
C PHE A 274 19.81 13.68 -0.26
N GLY A 275 19.41 13.63 -1.54
CA GLY A 275 20.32 13.44 -2.66
C GLY A 275 21.14 12.16 -2.54
N ILE A 276 22.45 12.25 -2.78
CA ILE A 276 23.39 11.14 -2.67
C ILE A 276 23.48 10.58 -1.22
N PHE A 277 23.21 11.42 -0.21
CA PHE A 277 23.17 10.96 1.19
C PHE A 277 21.96 10.06 1.47
N GLY A 278 21.00 9.96 0.55
CA GLY A 278 19.94 8.95 0.59
C GLY A 278 20.48 7.52 0.76
N ILE A 279 21.69 7.21 0.25
CA ILE A 279 22.35 5.91 0.47
C ILE A 279 22.56 5.62 1.96
N ILE A 280 22.95 6.63 2.75
CA ILE A 280 23.15 6.49 4.20
C ILE A 280 21.81 6.21 4.88
N ILE A 281 20.77 6.96 4.51
CA ILE A 281 19.41 6.75 5.04
C ILE A 281 18.91 5.33 4.72
N MET A 282 19.19 4.84 3.52
CA MET A 282 18.85 3.47 3.10
C MET A 282 19.60 2.40 3.89
N PHE A 283 20.88 2.62 4.18
CA PHE A 283 21.65 1.74 5.05
C PHE A 283 21.05 1.70 6.46
N LEU A 284 20.70 2.86 7.03
CA LEU A 284 20.04 2.95 8.33
C LEU A 284 18.66 2.29 8.33
N TRP A 285 17.88 2.45 7.26
CA TRP A 285 16.60 1.77 7.05
C TRP A 285 16.77 0.25 7.05
N GLY A 286 17.77 -0.26 6.33
CA GLY A 286 18.11 -1.69 6.34
C GLY A 286 18.48 -2.21 7.73
N ARG A 287 19.26 -1.44 8.51
CA ARG A 287 19.57 -1.79 9.91
C ARG A 287 18.32 -1.80 10.79
N PHE A 288 17.43 -0.82 10.62
CA PHE A 288 16.15 -0.76 11.32
C PHE A 288 15.29 -1.99 11.03
N VAL A 289 15.09 -2.31 9.74
CA VAL A 289 14.36 -3.52 9.30
C VAL A 289 14.97 -4.78 9.90
N ARG A 290 16.31 -4.92 9.87
CA ARG A 290 17.00 -6.07 10.48
C ARG A 290 16.72 -6.20 11.97
N LYS A 291 16.74 -5.09 12.71
CA LYS A 291 16.43 -5.09 14.16
C LYS A 291 14.99 -5.52 14.42
N VAL A 292 14.04 -5.03 13.62
CA VAL A 292 12.63 -5.45 13.69
C VAL A 292 12.49 -6.94 13.39
N HIS A 293 13.13 -7.43 12.33
CA HIS A 293 13.12 -8.83 11.95
C HIS A 293 13.65 -9.76 13.06
N ILE A 294 14.80 -9.43 13.68
CA ILE A 294 15.36 -10.23 14.77
C ILE A 294 14.39 -10.29 15.96
N ARG A 295 13.77 -9.15 16.32
CA ARG A 295 12.76 -9.11 17.40
C ARG A 295 11.49 -9.88 17.05
N ALA A 296 11.09 -9.89 15.78
CA ALA A 296 9.97 -10.68 15.28
C ALA A 296 10.25 -12.19 15.37
N LEU A 297 11.45 -12.63 15.02
CA LEU A 297 11.89 -14.03 15.18
C LEU A 297 11.89 -14.49 16.64
N GLN A 298 12.11 -13.57 17.59
CA GLN A 298 11.98 -13.84 19.03
C GLN A 298 10.53 -13.93 19.50
N GLY A 299 9.54 -13.81 18.60
CA GLY A 299 8.12 -13.94 18.92
C GLY A 299 7.45 -12.67 19.47
N ASN A 300 8.14 -11.52 19.44
CA ASN A 300 7.54 -10.26 19.91
C ASN A 300 6.47 -9.77 18.92
N VAL A 301 5.21 -9.82 19.36
CA VAL A 301 3.99 -9.56 18.56
C VAL A 301 4.07 -8.27 17.75
N GLN A 302 4.41 -7.17 18.41
CA GLN A 302 4.50 -5.84 17.83
C GLN A 302 5.54 -5.74 16.71
N TYR A 303 6.62 -6.54 16.80
CA TYR A 303 7.63 -6.60 15.76
C TYR A 303 7.24 -7.56 14.64
N VAL A 304 6.49 -8.63 14.92
CA VAL A 304 5.93 -9.52 13.88
C VAL A 304 4.99 -8.73 12.97
N ILE A 305 4.02 -8.00 13.53
CA ILE A 305 3.07 -7.22 12.74
C ILE A 305 3.75 -6.06 11.99
N LEU A 306 4.73 -5.37 12.61
CA LEU A 306 5.51 -4.34 11.93
C LEU A 306 6.35 -4.94 10.80
N PHE A 307 6.97 -6.11 11.02
CA PHE A 307 7.75 -6.77 9.97
C PHE A 307 6.87 -7.19 8.79
N SER A 308 5.64 -7.67 9.03
CA SER A 308 4.67 -7.95 7.96
C SER A 308 4.42 -6.72 7.07
N PHE A 309 4.31 -5.53 7.68
CA PHE A 309 4.14 -4.27 6.94
C PHE A 309 5.43 -3.88 6.18
N LEU A 310 6.59 -3.97 6.84
CA LEU A 310 7.88 -3.65 6.23
C LEU A 310 8.24 -4.61 5.09
N ALA A 311 7.88 -5.90 5.20
CA ALA A 311 8.10 -6.89 4.15
C ALA A 311 7.41 -6.48 2.84
N THR A 312 6.18 -5.97 2.91
CA THR A 312 5.49 -5.42 1.75
C THR A 312 6.23 -4.23 1.14
N ILE A 313 6.70 -3.29 1.96
CA ILE A 313 7.46 -2.12 1.48
C ILE A 313 8.74 -2.58 0.78
N ILE A 314 9.46 -3.54 1.35
CA ILE A 314 10.69 -4.08 0.78
C ILE A 314 10.41 -4.74 -0.57
N LEU A 315 9.37 -5.57 -0.66
CA LEU A 315 8.99 -6.24 -1.91
C LEU A 315 8.55 -5.26 -2.99
N ALA A 316 7.95 -4.13 -2.62
CA ALA A 316 7.49 -3.12 -3.56
C ALA A 316 8.54 -2.08 -3.93
N SER A 317 9.63 -2.01 -3.17
CA SER A 317 10.62 -0.93 -3.21
C SER A 317 11.23 -0.68 -4.60
N PHE A 318 11.28 -1.70 -5.46
CA PHE A 318 11.85 -1.59 -6.79
C PHE A 318 10.96 -0.85 -7.80
N TYR A 319 9.66 -0.67 -7.53
CA TYR A 319 8.73 -0.03 -8.46
C TYR A 319 7.86 1.07 -7.85
N ILE A 320 7.66 1.05 -6.52
CA ILE A 320 6.93 2.11 -5.83
C ILE A 320 7.48 2.31 -4.43
N ASN A 321 7.62 3.57 -4.01
CA ASN A 321 7.77 3.88 -2.60
C ASN A 321 6.42 3.79 -1.88
N PHE A 322 6.13 2.65 -1.25
CA PHE A 322 4.93 2.53 -0.42
C PHE A 322 5.00 3.31 0.89
N LEU A 323 6.14 3.84 1.32
CA LEU A 323 6.23 4.61 2.57
C LEU A 323 5.65 6.03 2.41
N LEU A 324 5.74 6.60 1.21
CA LEU A 324 5.25 7.94 0.87
C LEU A 324 3.73 8.06 1.07
N GLY A 325 3.30 9.22 1.57
CA GLY A 325 1.88 9.55 1.69
C GLY A 325 1.18 8.78 2.80
N THR A 326 -0.02 8.24 2.54
CA THR A 326 -0.91 7.72 3.60
C THR A 326 -0.34 6.53 4.37
N ALA A 327 0.59 5.78 3.78
CA ALA A 327 1.27 4.67 4.45
C ALA A 327 2.17 5.11 5.63
N SER A 328 2.68 6.34 5.61
CA SER A 328 3.45 6.91 6.72
C SER A 328 2.62 7.00 8.01
N TYR A 329 1.29 7.21 7.91
CA TYR A 329 0.41 7.14 9.09
C TYR A 329 0.40 5.73 9.70
N TYR A 330 0.45 4.67 8.87
CA TYR A 330 0.52 3.29 9.36
C TYR A 330 1.85 2.99 10.01
N LEU A 331 2.98 3.40 9.40
CA LEU A 331 4.29 3.26 10.03
C LEU A 331 4.31 3.93 11.41
N PHE A 332 3.81 5.17 11.50
CA PHE A 332 3.73 5.88 12.77
C PHE A 332 2.91 5.12 13.81
N ALA A 333 1.72 4.65 13.43
CA ALA A 333 0.88 3.90 14.35
C ALA A 333 1.55 2.60 14.82
N PHE A 334 2.32 1.91 13.98
CA PHE A 334 3.13 0.76 14.42
C PHE A 334 4.21 1.16 15.42
N LEU A 335 4.91 2.27 15.19
CA LEU A 335 5.93 2.77 16.11
C LEU A 335 5.32 3.17 17.47
N VAL A 336 4.19 3.87 17.45
CA VAL A 336 3.44 4.21 18.67
C VAL A 336 2.97 2.94 19.37
N ALA A 337 2.42 1.97 18.66
CA ALA A 337 2.04 0.69 19.24
C ALA A 337 3.22 0.02 19.94
N ILE A 338 4.40 -0.04 19.32
CA ILE A 338 5.62 -0.59 19.96
C ILE A 338 5.95 0.13 21.27
N ILE A 339 5.85 1.46 21.30
CA ILE A 339 6.09 2.26 22.50
C ILE A 339 5.05 1.92 23.58
N LEU A 340 3.77 1.85 23.22
CA LEU A 340 2.69 1.48 24.16
C LEU A 340 2.92 0.08 24.75
N PHE A 341 3.28 -0.92 23.94
CA PHE A 341 3.61 -2.26 24.41
C PHE A 341 4.85 -2.28 25.33
N LYS A 342 5.81 -1.37 25.12
CA LYS A 342 7.02 -1.28 25.95
C LYS A 342 6.76 -0.60 27.29
N ILE A 343 5.89 0.42 27.32
CA ILE A 343 5.51 1.15 28.55
C ILE A 343 4.51 0.33 29.36
N TRP A 344 3.68 -0.47 28.69
CA TRP A 344 2.65 -1.30 29.32
C TRP A 344 2.88 -2.81 29.11
N PRO A 345 4.05 -3.37 29.49
CA PRO A 345 4.38 -4.77 29.20
C PRO A 345 3.60 -5.76 30.07
N ASN A 346 3.15 -5.35 31.26
CA ASN A 346 2.69 -6.27 32.31
C ASN A 346 1.19 -6.59 32.32
N ASN A 347 0.36 -5.99 31.44
CA ASN A 347 -1.09 -6.31 31.39
C ASN A 347 -1.53 -7.01 30.08
N LEU A 348 -0.58 -7.45 29.25
CA LEU A 348 -0.89 -8.21 28.03
C LEU A 348 -0.23 -9.60 28.05
N THR A 349 -0.27 -10.26 29.21
CA THR A 349 -0.17 -11.71 29.27
C THR A 349 -1.49 -12.28 28.75
N PHE A 350 -1.54 -12.56 27.44
CA PHE A 350 -2.63 -13.39 26.92
C PHE A 350 -2.45 -14.81 27.45
N VAL A 351 -3.02 -15.09 28.62
CA VAL A 351 -3.10 -16.42 29.20
C VAL A 351 -3.97 -17.25 28.26
N LEU A 352 -3.36 -18.25 27.62
CA LEU A 352 -4.08 -19.29 26.90
C LEU A 352 -4.90 -20.06 27.93
N HIS A 353 -6.19 -19.74 28.07
CA HIS A 353 -7.11 -20.70 28.67
C HIS A 353 -7.15 -21.91 27.74
N LYS A 354 -6.39 -22.95 28.07
CA LYS A 354 -6.69 -24.30 27.62
C LYS A 354 -8.08 -24.61 28.17
N THR A 355 -9.10 -24.52 27.34
CA THR A 355 -10.35 -25.25 27.58
C THR A 355 -10.00 -26.72 27.51
N ASN A 356 -9.81 -27.34 28.67
CA ASN A 356 -9.82 -28.78 28.81
C ASN A 356 -11.24 -29.23 28.47
N ASN A 357 -11.47 -29.59 27.21
CA ASN A 357 -12.62 -30.39 26.86
C ASN A 357 -12.27 -31.83 27.26
N VAL A 358 -12.84 -32.26 28.38
CA VAL A 358 -13.09 -33.67 28.69
C VAL A 358 -14.09 -34.22 27.68
#